data_AF-A0A4Y2DE67-F1
#
_entry.id   AF-A0A4Y2DE67-F1
#
_cell.length_a   1.000
_cell.length_b   1.000
_cell.length_c   1.000
_cell.angle_alpha   90.00
_cell.angle_beta   90.00
_cell.angle_gamma   90.00
#
_symmetry.space_group_name_H-M   'P 1'
#
loop_
_entity.id
_entity.type
_entity.pdbx_description
1 polymer ?
#
loop_
_entity_poly.entity_id
_entity_poly.type
_entity_poly.pdbx_seq_one_letter_code
_entity_poly.pdbx_strand_id
1 'polypeptide(L)'
;MVEDWQSDWEDEDTGRSTFNILPSVSTQPCYWKREEIPFFTGHCRFPSYLKRFNLASTANCPCGNTKRTPLHYATECILTASFRFAIFC
;
A
#
# COMPACT_ATOMS: atom_id res chain seq x y z
N MET A 1 -11.06 -22.99 2.48
CA MET A 1 -10.95 -22.54 3.88
C MET A 1 -9.99 -21.37 3.94
N VAL A 2 -9.82 -20.67 5.07
CA VAL A 2 -8.97 -19.45 5.14
C VAL A 2 -7.53 -19.76 4.71
N GLU A 3 -7.09 -20.98 4.96
CA GLU A 3 -5.79 -21.54 4.61
C GLU A 3 -5.60 -21.65 3.09
N ASP A 4 -6.63 -22.05 2.34
CA ASP A 4 -6.58 -22.10 0.88
C ASP A 4 -6.44 -20.68 0.30
N TRP A 5 -7.19 -19.72 0.87
CA TRP A 5 -7.08 -18.30 0.48
C TRP A 5 -5.72 -17.70 0.83
N GLN A 6 -5.11 -18.09 1.94
CA GLN A 6 -3.77 -17.68 2.31
C GLN A 6 -2.74 -18.23 1.29
N SER A 7 -2.87 -19.50 0.89
CA SER A 7 -1.99 -20.10 -0.11
C SER A 7 -2.09 -19.35 -1.46
N ASP A 8 -3.30 -19.10 -1.93
CA ASP A 8 -3.51 -18.32 -3.16
C ASP A 8 -2.92 -16.91 -3.03
N TRP A 9 -3.08 -16.26 -1.87
CA TRP A 9 -2.54 -14.92 -1.63
C TRP A 9 -1.00 -14.87 -1.63
N GLU A 10 -0.35 -15.94 -1.17
CA GLU A 10 1.11 -16.09 -1.17
C GLU A 10 1.67 -16.39 -2.56
N ASP A 11 0.96 -17.18 -3.37
CA ASP A 11 1.43 -17.64 -4.68
C ASP A 11 1.14 -16.66 -5.82
N GLU A 12 0.08 -15.86 -5.72
CA GLU A 12 -0.34 -14.92 -6.76
C GLU A 12 0.57 -13.68 -6.91
N ASP A 13 0.77 -13.22 -8.15
CA ASP A 13 1.53 -11.99 -8.44
C ASP A 13 0.63 -10.75 -8.56
N THR A 14 -0.69 -10.95 -8.70
CA THR A 14 -1.65 -9.85 -8.73
C THR A 14 -1.86 -9.30 -7.32
N GLY A 15 -1.87 -7.97 -7.17
CA GLY A 15 -2.13 -7.35 -5.87
C GLY A 15 -0.95 -7.39 -4.88
N ARG A 16 0.27 -7.71 -5.34
CA ARG A 16 1.47 -7.75 -4.48
C ARG A 16 1.73 -6.47 -3.68
N SER A 17 1.33 -5.29 -4.17
CA SER A 17 1.41 -4.07 -3.38
C SER A 17 0.54 -4.12 -2.11
N THR A 18 -0.62 -4.75 -2.19
CA THR A 18 -1.54 -4.97 -1.08
C THR A 18 -1.03 -6.09 -0.18
N PHE A 19 -0.53 -7.19 -0.74
CA PHE A 19 0.11 -8.29 0.01
C PHE A 19 1.26 -7.80 0.90
N ASN A 20 2.12 -6.92 0.36
CA ASN A 20 3.24 -6.36 1.12
C ASN A 20 2.80 -5.53 2.35
N ILE A 21 1.53 -5.12 2.40
CA ILE A 21 0.96 -4.36 3.50
C ILE A 21 0.15 -5.29 4.42
N LEU A 22 -0.66 -6.17 3.83
CA LEU A 22 -1.49 -7.18 4.50
C LEU A 22 -1.11 -8.57 3.98
N PRO A 23 -0.07 -9.20 4.55
CA PRO A 23 0.42 -10.49 4.06
C PRO A 23 -0.49 -11.64 4.48
N SER A 24 -1.36 -11.42 5.48
CA SER A 24 -2.22 -12.46 6.04
C SER A 24 -3.69 -12.19 5.75
N VAL A 25 -4.42 -13.20 5.29
CA VAL A 25 -5.88 -13.16 5.20
C VAL A 25 -6.50 -13.40 6.57
N SER A 26 -7.59 -12.70 6.85
CA SER A 26 -8.33 -12.82 8.10
C SER A 26 -9.82 -12.65 7.86
N THR A 27 -10.63 -13.36 8.62
CA THR A 27 -12.09 -13.18 8.64
C THR A 27 -12.51 -12.08 9.63
N GLN A 28 -11.58 -11.61 10.47
CA GLN A 28 -11.85 -10.52 11.39
C GLN A 28 -11.87 -9.19 10.63
N PRO A 29 -12.90 -8.35 10.83
CA PRO A 29 -12.98 -7.08 10.17
C PRO A 29 -11.88 -6.13 10.66
N CYS A 30 -11.28 -5.43 9.71
CA CYS A 30 -10.31 -4.38 9.97
C CYS A 30 -10.97 -3.01 9.95
N TYR A 31 -10.78 -2.25 11.03
CA TYR A 31 -11.27 -0.88 11.10
C TYR A 31 -10.21 0.10 10.57
N TRP A 32 -10.12 0.20 9.24
CA TRP A 32 -9.25 1.19 8.59
C TRP A 32 -9.92 2.56 8.54
N LYS A 33 -9.12 3.60 8.70
CA LYS A 33 -9.59 4.97 8.45
C LYS A 33 -9.70 5.21 6.95
N ARG A 34 -10.58 6.14 6.56
CA ARG A 34 -10.80 6.49 5.15
C ARG A 34 -9.50 6.95 4.47
N GLU A 35 -8.60 7.57 5.22
CA GLU A 35 -7.31 8.07 4.75
C GLU A 35 -6.30 6.94 4.47
N GLU A 36 -6.51 5.75 5.03
CA GLU A 36 -5.60 4.60 4.93
C GLU A 36 -5.96 3.70 3.73
N ILE A 37 -7.24 3.64 3.33
CA ILE A 37 -7.74 2.85 2.18
C ILE A 37 -6.94 3.09 0.88
N PRO A 38 -6.58 4.33 0.50
CA PRO A 38 -5.82 4.60 -0.73
C PRO A 38 -4.43 3.96 -0.77
N PHE A 39 -3.83 3.62 0.39
CA PHE A 39 -2.54 2.96 0.47
C PHE A 39 -2.64 1.50 0.02
N PHE A 40 -3.67 0.78 0.45
CA PHE A 40 -3.90 -0.63 0.10
C PHE A 40 -4.28 -0.81 -1.36
N THR A 41 -5.12 0.08 -1.86
CA THR A 41 -5.62 0.02 -3.24
C THR A 41 -4.60 0.55 -4.26
N GLY A 42 -3.51 1.19 -3.80
CA GLY A 42 -2.51 1.81 -4.66
C GLY A 42 -3.00 3.06 -5.41
N HIS A 43 -4.20 3.55 -5.08
CA HIS A 43 -4.85 4.70 -5.70
C HIS A 43 -4.59 6.03 -4.97
N CYS A 44 -3.71 6.05 -3.97
CA CYS A 44 -3.27 7.31 -3.40
C CYS A 44 -2.61 8.19 -4.47
N ARG A 45 -2.55 9.51 -4.23
CA ARG A 45 -1.88 10.49 -5.10
C ARG A 45 -0.35 10.35 -5.07
N PHE A 46 0.15 9.12 -5.10
CA PHE A 46 1.56 8.84 -5.21
C PHE A 46 2.06 9.36 -6.56
N PRO A 47 3.22 10.02 -6.60
CA PRO A 47 3.86 10.43 -7.84
C PRO A 47 4.02 9.27 -8.83
N SER A 48 4.26 8.05 -8.35
CA SER A 48 4.33 6.84 -9.18
C SER A 48 3.00 6.50 -9.85
N TYR A 49 1.88 6.66 -9.16
CA TYR A 49 0.53 6.49 -9.72
C TYR A 49 0.20 7.60 -10.72
N LEU A 50 0.44 8.86 -10.34
CA LEU A 50 0.19 10.03 -11.21
C LEU A 50 1.05 10.01 -12.47
N LYS A 51 2.28 9.48 -12.41
CA LYS A 51 3.17 9.35 -13.56
C LYS A 51 2.59 8.43 -14.64
N ARG A 52 1.81 7.39 -14.27
CA ARG A 52 1.14 6.49 -15.23
C ARG A 52 0.18 7.24 -16.16
N PHE A 53 -0.42 8.32 -15.66
CA PHE A 53 -1.35 9.18 -16.40
C PHE A 53 -0.69 10.46 -16.95
N ASN A 54 0.64 10.56 -16.90
CA ASN A 54 1.39 11.75 -17.28
C ASN A 54 1.01 13.02 -16.48
N LEU A 55 0.45 12.87 -15.28
CA LEU A 55 0.05 13.99 -14.41
C LEU A 55 1.18 14.45 -13.47
N ALA A 56 2.29 13.71 -13.40
CA ALA A 56 3.46 14.05 -12.61
C ALA A 56 4.74 14.02 -13.46
N SER A 57 5.67 14.95 -13.18
CA SER A 57 6.98 15.00 -13.84
C SER A 57 7.88 13.84 -13.44
N THR A 58 7.81 13.40 -12.17
CA THR A 58 8.61 12.32 -11.60
C THR A 58 7.74 11.28 -10.89
N ALA A 59 8.24 10.04 -10.83
CA ALA A 59 7.63 8.95 -10.05
C ALA A 59 8.23 8.82 -8.64
N ASN A 60 9.24 9.63 -8.30
CA ASN A 60 9.94 9.56 -7.01
C ASN A 60 9.13 10.18 -5.87
N CYS A 61 9.38 9.72 -4.65
CA CYS A 61 8.83 10.36 -3.46
C CYS A 61 9.43 11.76 -3.27
N PRO A 62 8.64 12.80 -2.95
CA PRO A 62 9.17 14.13 -2.63
C PRO A 62 9.99 14.13 -1.33
N CYS A 63 9.85 13.08 -0.51
CA CYS A 63 10.65 12.85 0.69
C CYS A 63 12.12 12.48 0.41
N GLY A 64 12.53 12.40 -0.86
CA GLY A 64 13.91 12.09 -1.26
C GLY A 64 14.25 10.59 -1.32
N ASN A 65 13.33 9.71 -0.93
CA ASN A 65 13.52 8.27 -1.08
C ASN A 65 13.21 7.83 -2.52
N THR A 66 14.01 6.91 -3.04
CA THR A 66 13.84 6.32 -4.37
C THR A 66 12.81 5.21 -4.40
N LYS A 67 12.40 4.67 -3.24
CA LYS A 67 11.32 3.68 -3.14
C LYS A 67 9.98 4.31 -3.51
N ARG A 68 9.35 3.76 -4.53
CA ARG A 68 8.10 4.25 -5.15
C ARG A 68 6.87 3.43 -4.76
N THR A 69 7.00 2.58 -3.75
CA THR A 69 6.00 1.59 -3.38
C THR A 69 4.99 2.18 -2.38
N PRO A 70 3.72 1.75 -2.41
CA PRO A 70 2.76 2.10 -1.38
C PRO A 70 3.26 1.79 0.04
N LEU A 71 4.02 0.70 0.20
CA LEU A 71 4.66 0.32 1.47
C LEU A 71 5.59 1.42 2.00
N HIS A 72 6.41 2.03 1.14
CA HIS A 72 7.25 3.15 1.56
C HIS A 72 6.40 4.30 2.15
N TYR A 73 5.27 4.63 1.54
CA TYR A 73 4.37 5.65 2.07
C TYR A 73 3.66 5.20 3.36
N ALA A 74 3.33 3.92 3.48
CA ALA A 74 2.73 3.37 4.68
C ALA A 74 3.69 3.36 5.89
N THR A 75 4.98 3.05 5.68
CA THR A 75 5.90 2.71 6.78
C THR A 75 7.20 3.51 6.84
N GLU A 76 7.68 4.16 5.76
CA GLU A 76 9.00 4.86 5.71
C GLU A 76 8.99 6.39 5.39
N CYS A 77 8.14 6.89 4.49
CA CYS A 77 7.93 8.31 4.15
C CYS A 77 7.52 9.26 5.30
N ILE A 78 8.35 10.28 5.56
CA ILE A 78 8.05 11.35 6.53
C ILE A 78 6.77 12.15 6.22
N LEU A 79 6.40 12.28 4.94
CA LEU A 79 5.23 13.08 4.52
C LEU A 79 3.90 12.43 4.91
N THR A 80 3.92 11.13 5.18
CA THR A 80 2.75 10.36 5.60
C THR A 80 2.92 9.84 7.03
N ALA A 81 3.84 10.43 7.81
CA ALA A 81 4.13 10.06 9.20
C ALA A 81 2.90 10.03 10.11
N SER A 82 1.97 10.95 9.91
CA SER A 82 0.72 11.04 10.68
C SER A 82 -0.24 9.86 10.46
N PHE A 83 -0.04 9.04 9.43
CA PHE A 83 -0.95 7.95 9.03
C PHE A 83 -0.41 6.54 9.34
N ARG A 84 0.73 6.42 10.03
CA ARG A 84 1.54 5.18 10.07
C ARG A 84 1.14 4.12 11.08
N PHE A 85 0.19 4.40 11.96
CA PHE A 85 -0.01 3.59 13.16
C PHE A 85 -1.16 2.57 13.10
N ALA A 86 -1.83 2.40 11.95
CA ALA A 86 -3.00 1.50 11.86
C ALA A 86 -3.06 0.64 10.59
N ILE A 87 -1.92 0.39 9.95
CA ILE A 87 -1.90 -0.31 8.66
C ILE A 87 -1.85 -1.84 8.82
N PHE A 88 -1.46 -2.34 9.99
CA PHE A 88 -1.45 -3.77 10.29
C PHE A 88 -2.72 -4.17 11.04
N CYS A 89 -3.59 -4.87 10.31
CA CYS A 89 -4.30 -6.02 10.87
C CYS A 89 -3.46 -7.28 10.59
#